data_AF-A0A8J6VJN4-F1
#
_entry.id   AF-A0A8J6VJN4-F1
#
_cell.length_a   1.000
_cell.length_b   1.000
_cell.length_c   1.000
_cell.angle_alpha   90.00
_cell.angle_beta   90.00
_cell.angle_gamma   90.00
#
_symmetry.space_group_name_H-M   'P 1'
#
loop_
_entity.id
_entity.type
_entity.pdbx_description
1 polymer ?
#
loop_
_entity_poly.entity_id
_entity_poly.type
_entity_poly.pdbx_seq_one_letter_code
_entity_poly.pdbx_strand_id
1 'polypeptide(L)'
;MSKIPECDRCLLYSHDPHLVCAVHPGGVDSDHCLDFREDPNAEPEELWEPDGASYYNGELILQPKQRRTPLEQLALLDYHPMFTGRCPSCEMPFDMKNTPPVHWDCPHCEWVDDSV
;
A
#
# COMPACT_ATOMS: atom_id res chain seq x y z
N MET A 1 6.06 20.69 6.18
CA MET A 1 4.71 21.25 6.01
C MET A 1 3.79 20.37 6.83
N SER A 2 3.35 20.87 7.98
CA SER A 2 2.59 20.11 8.95
C SER A 2 1.11 20.33 8.65
N LYS A 3 0.56 19.51 7.74
CA LYS A 3 -0.87 19.54 7.42
C LYS A 3 -1.61 18.70 8.47
N ILE A 4 -2.58 19.30 9.13
CA ILE A 4 -3.48 18.62 10.07
C ILE A 4 -4.76 18.16 9.35
N PRO A 5 -5.52 17.18 9.88
CA PRO A 5 -6.75 16.69 9.25
C PRO A 5 -7.82 17.76 8.99
N GLU A 6 -7.84 18.81 9.82
CA GLU A 6 -8.76 19.94 9.66
C GLU A 6 -8.45 20.81 8.43
N CYS A 7 -7.23 20.75 7.88
CA CYS A 7 -6.83 21.61 6.76
C CYS A 7 -7.66 21.36 5.50
N ASP A 8 -7.98 20.10 5.17
CA ASP A 8 -8.69 19.77 3.91
C ASP A 8 -10.11 20.32 3.82
N ARG A 9 -10.73 20.56 4.98
CA ARG A 9 -12.08 21.11 5.10
C ARG A 9 -12.07 22.59 5.47
N CYS A 10 -10.91 23.24 5.50
CA CYS A 10 -10.79 24.63 5.93
C CYS A 10 -10.93 25.59 4.74
N LEU A 11 -11.78 26.61 4.86
CA LEU A 11 -11.97 27.68 3.87
C LEU A 11 -10.67 28.41 3.50
N LEU A 12 -9.67 28.36 4.39
CA LEU A 12 -8.39 29.03 4.21
C LEU A 12 -7.33 28.14 3.54
N TYR A 13 -7.65 26.87 3.27
CA TYR A 13 -6.75 25.94 2.61
C TYR A 13 -6.38 26.44 1.21
N SER A 14 -5.10 26.40 0.88
CA SER A 14 -4.60 27.07 -0.34
C SER A 14 -4.70 26.21 -1.60
N HIS A 15 -4.89 24.89 -1.45
CA HIS A 15 -4.81 23.89 -2.52
C HIS A 15 -3.50 23.95 -3.35
N ASP A 16 -2.46 24.60 -2.83
CA ASP A 16 -1.16 24.73 -3.50
C ASP A 16 -0.17 23.68 -2.95
N PRO A 17 0.60 22.98 -3.80
CA PRO A 17 1.60 22.00 -3.34
C PRO A 17 2.71 22.59 -2.44
N HIS A 18 2.93 23.91 -2.50
CA HIS A 18 3.99 24.62 -1.80
C HIS A 18 3.51 25.37 -0.55
N LEU A 19 2.20 25.52 -0.34
CA LEU A 19 1.63 26.25 0.79
C LEU A 19 0.53 25.40 1.47
N VAL A 20 0.46 25.42 2.80
CA VAL A 20 -0.63 24.75 3.52
C VAL A 20 -1.90 25.58 3.44
N CYS A 21 -1.91 26.78 4.02
CA CYS A 21 -3.07 27.68 3.97
C CYS A 21 -2.64 29.15 3.84
N ALA A 22 -3.57 30.04 3.52
CA ALA A 22 -3.28 31.47 3.32
C ALA A 22 -2.77 32.18 4.59
N VAL A 23 -3.14 31.67 5.77
CA VAL A 23 -2.76 32.25 7.08
C VAL A 23 -1.46 31.63 7.62
N HIS A 24 -1.31 30.32 7.47
CA HIS A 24 -0.15 29.54 7.90
C HIS A 24 0.47 28.81 6.71
N PRO A 25 1.31 29.48 5.90
CA PRO A 25 1.93 28.87 4.72
C PRO A 25 2.70 27.58 5.00
N GLY A 26 3.33 27.47 6.17
CA GLY A 26 4.09 26.29 6.60
C GLY A 26 3.26 25.21 7.33
N GLY A 27 2.00 25.50 7.64
CA GLY A 27 1.19 24.73 8.59
C GLY A 27 1.40 25.18 10.04
N VAL A 28 0.66 24.56 10.96
CA VAL A 28 0.77 24.78 12.41
C VAL A 28 1.47 23.60 13.07
N ASP A 29 2.13 23.82 14.20
CA ASP A 29 2.83 22.76 14.94
C ASP A 29 1.92 22.00 15.93
N SER A 30 0.69 22.45 16.12
CA SER A 30 -0.31 21.85 17.00
C SER A 30 -1.26 20.90 16.27
N ASP A 31 -1.94 20.04 17.02
CA ASP A 31 -2.95 19.10 16.47
C ASP A 31 -4.22 19.81 15.95
N HIS A 32 -4.46 21.06 16.38
CA HIS A 32 -5.61 21.88 16.00
C HIS A 32 -5.18 23.28 15.56
N CYS A 33 -5.94 23.88 14.64
CA CYS A 33 -5.70 25.25 14.16
C CYS A 33 -6.68 26.26 14.79
N LEU A 34 -6.16 27.33 15.39
CA LEU A 34 -7.00 28.40 15.96
C LEU A 34 -7.78 29.17 14.90
N ASP A 35 -7.25 29.23 13.67
CA ASP A 35 -7.88 29.91 12.53
C ASP A 35 -8.74 28.95 11.69
N PHE A 36 -9.04 27.76 12.20
CA PHE A 36 -9.87 26.80 11.49
C PHE A 36 -11.26 27.38 11.20
N ARG A 37 -11.67 27.29 9.93
CA ARG A 37 -12.99 27.70 9.46
C ARG A 37 -13.48 26.66 8.47
N GLU A 38 -14.50 25.91 8.84
CA GLU A 38 -15.07 24.90 7.95
C GLU A 38 -15.59 25.57 6.65
N ASP A 39 -15.15 25.04 5.51
CA ASP A 39 -15.65 25.48 4.20
C ASP A 39 -17.05 24.90 3.97
N PRO A 40 -18.08 25.74 3.84
CA PRO A 40 -19.44 25.26 3.58
C PRO A 40 -19.59 24.55 2.22
N ASN A 41 -18.62 24.69 1.32
CA ASN A 41 -18.58 24.01 0.02
C ASN A 41 -17.52 22.89 -0.04
N ALA A 42 -16.88 22.54 1.08
CA ALA A 42 -16.00 21.37 1.08
C ALA A 42 -16.85 20.12 0.79
N GLU A 43 -16.61 19.53 -0.38
CA GLU A 43 -17.14 18.22 -0.68
C GLU A 43 -16.55 17.22 0.34
N PRO A 44 -17.36 16.34 0.94
CA PRO A 44 -16.83 15.29 1.77
C PRO A 44 -15.86 14.46 0.95
N GLU A 45 -14.75 14.06 1.56
CA GLU A 45 -13.77 13.19 0.90
C GLU A 45 -14.47 11.86 0.58
N GLU A 46 -14.93 11.72 -0.67
CA GLU A 46 -15.60 10.52 -1.13
C GLU A 46 -14.54 9.42 -1.24
N LEU A 47 -14.56 8.49 -0.28
CA LEU A 47 -13.79 7.25 -0.38
C LEU A 47 -14.31 6.49 -1.62
N TRP A 48 -13.52 6.49 -2.70
CA TRP A 48 -13.84 5.74 -3.92
C TRP A 48 -13.95 4.23 -3.65
N GLU A 49 -13.30 3.75 -2.59
CA GLU A 49 -13.38 2.39 -2.09
C GLU A 49 -13.40 2.38 -0.55
N PRO A 50 -14.16 1.47 0.10
CA PRO A 50 -14.14 1.33 1.54
C PRO A 50 -12.83 0.69 2.02
N ASP A 51 -12.35 1.10 3.20
CA ASP A 51 -11.12 0.57 3.77
C ASP A 51 -11.15 -0.97 3.89
N GLY A 52 -10.10 -1.62 3.38
CA GLY A 52 -9.98 -3.09 3.33
C GLY A 52 -10.80 -3.80 2.26
N ALA A 53 -11.42 -3.07 1.32
CA ALA A 53 -12.17 -3.65 0.21
C ALA A 53 -11.89 -2.90 -1.10
N SER A 54 -12.09 -3.58 -2.23
CA SER A 54 -11.88 -3.02 -3.56
C SER A 54 -12.96 -3.48 -4.52
N TYR A 55 -13.33 -2.65 -5.48
CA TYR A 55 -14.26 -3.05 -6.54
C TYR A 55 -13.52 -3.75 -7.68
N TYR A 56 -13.96 -4.96 -8.03
CA TYR A 56 -13.48 -5.70 -9.22
C TYR A 56 -14.69 -6.11 -10.06
N ASN A 57 -14.71 -5.70 -11.33
CA ASN A 57 -15.86 -5.86 -12.22
C ASN A 57 -17.20 -5.35 -11.64
N GLY A 58 -17.15 -4.30 -10.81
CA GLY A 58 -18.33 -3.72 -10.16
C GLY A 58 -18.81 -4.46 -8.91
N GLU A 59 -18.17 -5.56 -8.53
CA GLU A 59 -18.44 -6.28 -7.29
C GLU A 59 -17.44 -5.87 -6.21
N LEU A 60 -17.92 -5.70 -4.98
CA LEU A 60 -17.06 -5.39 -3.83
C LEU A 60 -16.37 -6.67 -3.35
N ILE A 61 -15.04 -6.70 -3.42
CA ILE A 61 -14.21 -7.81 -2.94
C ILE A 61 -13.47 -7.36 -1.69
N LEU A 62 -13.61 -8.13 -0.60
CA LEU A 62 -12.81 -7.94 0.61
C LEU A 62 -11.38 -8.38 0.33
N GLN A 63 -10.41 -7.49 0.54
CA GLN A 63 -9.02 -7.84 0.37
C GLN A 63 -8.64 -8.89 1.42
N PRO A 64 -7.96 -9.99 1.04
CA PRO A 64 -7.42 -10.93 2.01
C PRO A 64 -6.54 -10.17 2.98
N LYS A 65 -6.71 -10.39 4.29
CA LYS A 65 -5.81 -9.82 5.29
C LYS A 65 -4.39 -10.25 4.96
N GLN A 66 -3.59 -9.30 4.47
CA GLN A 66 -2.19 -9.56 4.22
C GLN A 66 -1.53 -9.89 5.56
N ARG A 67 -1.08 -11.15 5.69
CA ARG A 67 -0.35 -11.60 6.88
C ARG A 67 1.09 -11.12 6.88
N ARG A 68 1.59 -10.68 5.72
CA ARG A 68 2.97 -10.28 5.48
C ARG A 68 3.08 -8.76 5.49
N THR A 69 4.20 -8.27 6.01
CA THR A 69 4.58 -6.86 5.87
C THR A 69 4.95 -6.56 4.40
N PRO A 70 4.92 -5.29 3.97
CA PRO A 70 5.37 -4.93 2.62
C PRO A 70 6.80 -5.40 2.30
N LEU A 71 7.71 -5.37 3.29
CA LEU A 71 9.08 -5.82 3.13
C LEU A 71 9.16 -7.33 2.87
N GLU A 72 8.39 -8.13 3.60
CA GLU A 72 8.32 -9.59 3.39
C GLU A 72 7.72 -9.93 2.02
N GLN A 73 6.72 -9.15 1.57
CA GLN A 73 6.15 -9.33 0.24
C GLN A 73 7.17 -9.03 -0.85
N LEU A 74 7.98 -7.97 -0.71
CA LEU A 74 9.07 -7.67 -1.63
C LEU A 74 10.13 -8.78 -1.65
N ALA A 75 10.48 -9.34 -0.49
CA ALA A 75 11.43 -10.44 -0.41
C ALA A 75 10.97 -11.68 -1.20
N LEU A 76 9.66 -11.95 -1.29
CA LEU A 76 9.17 -13.04 -2.13
C LEU A 76 9.41 -12.79 -3.61
N LEU A 77 9.21 -11.56 -4.08
CA LEU A 77 9.47 -11.21 -5.48
C LEU A 77 10.94 -11.41 -5.85
N ASP A 78 11.84 -11.15 -4.90
CA ASP A 78 13.29 -11.21 -5.11
C ASP A 78 13.87 -12.62 -4.98
N TYR A 79 13.30 -13.47 -4.12
CA TYR A 79 13.90 -14.77 -3.77
C TYR A 79 13.05 -15.99 -4.13
N HIS A 80 11.74 -15.85 -4.28
CA HIS A 80 10.87 -17.02 -4.42
C HIS A 80 10.93 -17.62 -5.83
N PRO A 81 11.10 -18.95 -5.98
CA PRO A 81 11.19 -19.62 -7.27
C PRO A 81 10.02 -19.36 -8.24
N MET A 82 8.82 -19.10 -7.72
CA MET A 82 7.66 -18.69 -8.54
C MET A 82 7.93 -17.43 -9.38
N PHE A 83 8.73 -16.50 -8.87
CA PHE A 83 9.06 -15.25 -9.55
C PHE A 83 10.44 -15.30 -10.21
N THR A 84 11.43 -15.90 -9.54
CA THR A 84 12.82 -15.93 -10.02
C THR A 84 13.14 -17.10 -10.95
N GLY A 85 12.35 -18.17 -10.89
CA GLY A 85 12.61 -19.44 -11.58
C GLY A 85 13.83 -20.20 -11.04
N ARG A 86 14.40 -19.80 -9.89
CA ARG A 86 15.63 -20.37 -9.32
C ARG A 86 15.49 -20.64 -7.83
N CYS A 87 16.18 -21.66 -7.35
CA CYS A 87 16.25 -21.93 -5.92
C CYS A 87 17.02 -20.83 -5.18
N PRO A 88 16.49 -20.25 -4.09
CA PRO A 88 17.19 -19.21 -3.33
C PRO A 88 18.42 -19.75 -2.58
N SER A 89 18.52 -21.07 -2.36
CA SER A 89 19.63 -21.68 -1.64
C SER A 89 20.77 -22.15 -2.56
N CYS A 90 20.46 -22.81 -3.68
CA CYS A 90 21.47 -23.39 -4.57
C CYS A 90 21.49 -22.80 -5.99
N GLU A 91 20.64 -21.82 -6.29
CA GLU A 91 20.50 -21.13 -7.58
C GLU A 91 20.16 -22.00 -8.79
N MET A 92 19.93 -23.29 -8.58
CA MET A 92 19.54 -24.22 -9.63
C MET A 92 18.18 -23.81 -10.22
N PRO A 93 18.04 -23.85 -11.56
CA PRO A 93 16.81 -23.47 -12.22
C PRO A 93 15.70 -24.50 -11.97
N PHE A 94 14.48 -24.03 -11.77
CA PHE A 94 13.28 -24.86 -11.77
C PHE A 94 12.78 -25.09 -13.20
N ASP A 95 12.21 -26.27 -13.46
CA ASP A 95 11.56 -26.55 -14.73
C ASP A 95 10.19 -25.86 -14.79
N MET A 96 10.18 -24.65 -15.37
CA MET A 96 8.95 -23.85 -15.54
C MET A 96 8.08 -24.32 -16.71
N LYS A 97 8.47 -25.36 -17.47
CA LYS A 97 7.71 -25.84 -18.63
C LYS A 97 6.57 -26.76 -18.25
N ASN A 98 6.65 -27.40 -17.09
CA ASN A 98 5.55 -28.19 -16.54
C ASN A 98 4.63 -27.28 -15.70
N THR A 99 3.34 -27.63 -15.62
CA THR A 99 2.31 -26.93 -14.84
C THR A 99 2.90 -26.44 -13.52
N PRO A 100 2.69 -25.17 -13.13
CA PRO A 100 3.36 -24.59 -11.96
C PRO A 100 3.17 -25.54 -10.77
N PRO A 101 4.27 -26.04 -10.20
CA PRO A 101 4.18 -27.03 -9.15
C PRO A 101 3.49 -26.38 -7.94
N VAL A 102 2.58 -27.11 -7.31
CA VAL A 102 1.87 -26.67 -6.09
C VAL A 102 2.85 -26.44 -4.93
N HIS A 103 4.02 -27.08 -5.00
CA HIS A 103 5.12 -26.98 -4.04
C HIS A 103 6.43 -26.66 -4.77
N TRP A 104 7.20 -25.68 -4.30
CA TRP A 104 8.46 -25.28 -4.91
C TRP A 104 9.68 -25.95 -4.27
N ASP A 105 9.59 -27.24 -3.97
CA ASP A 105 10.68 -27.95 -3.29
C ASP A 105 11.87 -28.15 -4.22
N CYS A 106 13.06 -27.79 -3.76
CA CYS A 106 14.26 -27.91 -4.59
C CYS A 106 14.70 -29.39 -4.69
N PRO A 107 14.89 -29.95 -5.91
CA PRO A 107 15.40 -31.32 -6.06
C PRO A 107 16.90 -31.44 -5.82
N HIS A 108 17.62 -30.32 -5.72
CA HIS A 108 19.08 -30.26 -5.63
C HIS A 108 19.60 -29.90 -4.25
N CYS A 109 18.77 -29.31 -3.38
CA CYS A 109 19.11 -28.99 -2.00
C CYS A 109 17.89 -29.18 -1.09
N GLU A 110 18.07 -28.96 0.21
CA GLU A 110 17.02 -29.16 1.22
C GLU A 110 16.06 -27.96 1.36
N TRP A 111 16.02 -27.07 0.36
CA TRP A 111 15.12 -25.92 0.40
C TRP A 111 13.69 -26.34 0.06
N VAL A 112 12.76 -26.03 0.95
CA VAL A 112 11.32 -26.35 0.88
C VAL A 112 10.54 -25.03 0.94
N ASP A 113 9.46 -24.96 0.17
CA ASP A 113 8.61 -23.78 0.14
C ASP A 113 7.56 -23.81 1.25
N ASP A 114 7.82 -23.05 2.32
CA ASP A 114 6.90 -22.85 3.45
C ASP A 114 5.95 -21.65 3.26
N SER A 115 5.77 -21.13 2.04
CA SER A 115 5.09 -19.85 1.81
C SER A 115 3.55 -19.88 1.79
N VAL A 116 2.91 -20.95 2.27
CA VAL A 116 1.44 -21.16 2.29
C VAL A 116 0.74 -20.63 3.53
#